data_AF-A0A6P0IUK6-F1
#
_entry.id   AF-A0A6P0IUK6-F1
#
_cell.length_a   1.000
_cell.length_b   1.000
_cell.length_c   1.000
_cell.angle_alpha   90.00
_cell.angle_beta   90.00
_cell.angle_gamma   90.00
#
_symmetry.space_group_name_H-M   'P 1'
#
loop_
_entity.id
_entity.type
_entity.pdbx_description
1 polymer ?
#
loop_
_entity_poly.entity_id
_entity_poly.type
_entity_poly.pdbx_seq_one_letter_code
_entity_poly.pdbx_strand_id
1 'polypeptide(L)'
;MVQTIQAQDLSLEELQEHFKLQLTTDHQFFREWQDNLPSLTDQEKRSLERVRSNYFNLVNRRPLLEEAVKMVVLSPLLDLAGFFQPPFSI
;
A
#
# COMPACT_ATOMS: atom_id res chain seq x y z
N MET A 1 13.46 -14.82 27.33
CA MET A 1 13.83 -13.45 26.89
C MET A 1 13.10 -13.19 25.58
N VAL A 2 12.39 -12.07 25.47
CA VAL A 2 11.71 -11.69 24.21
C VAL A 2 12.76 -11.04 23.31
N GLN A 3 12.94 -11.54 22.09
CA GLN A 3 13.77 -10.90 21.08
C GLN A 3 12.88 -9.93 20.27
N THR A 4 13.33 -8.68 20.15
CA THR A 4 12.66 -7.66 19.34
C THR A 4 13.38 -7.59 17.99
N ILE A 5 12.65 -7.75 16.90
CA ILE A 5 13.17 -7.63 15.53
C ILE A 5 12.75 -6.26 14.99
N GLN A 6 13.66 -5.57 14.30
CA GLN A 6 13.32 -4.28 13.68
C GLN A 6 12.50 -4.50 12.43
N ALA A 7 11.46 -3.68 12.21
CA ALA A 7 10.57 -3.83 11.06
C ALA A 7 11.29 -3.69 9.70
N GLN A 8 12.36 -2.89 9.64
CA GLN A 8 13.20 -2.73 8.44
C GLN A 8 13.94 -4.01 8.02
N ASP A 9 14.13 -4.94 8.95
CA ASP A 9 14.85 -6.20 8.74
C ASP A 9 13.88 -7.37 8.48
N LEU A 10 12.58 -7.09 8.33
CA LEU A 10 11.52 -8.07 8.09
C LEU A 10 10.88 -7.86 6.72
N SER A 11 10.62 -8.97 6.03
CA SER A 11 9.81 -9.05 4.83
C SER A 11 8.38 -9.51 5.15
N LEU A 12 7.43 -9.22 4.26
CA LEU A 12 6.07 -9.74 4.40
C LEU A 12 6.03 -11.27 4.27
N GLU A 13 6.94 -11.87 3.50
CA GLU A 13 7.06 -13.32 3.35
C GLU A 13 7.43 -13.98 4.69
N GLU A 14 8.45 -13.47 5.38
CA GLU A 14 8.83 -13.96 6.73
C GLU A 14 7.66 -13.83 7.72
N LEU A 15 6.93 -12.71 7.69
CA LEU A 15 5.76 -12.53 8.54
C LEU A 15 4.64 -13.54 8.19
N GLN A 16 4.42 -13.83 6.91
CA GLN A 16 3.47 -14.84 6.47
C GLN A 16 3.86 -16.23 6.94
N GLU A 17 5.13 -16.62 6.85
CA GLU A 17 5.60 -17.93 7.30
C GLU A 17 5.51 -18.08 8.82
N HIS A 18 5.99 -17.07 9.57
CA HIS A 18 6.08 -17.14 11.03
C HIS A 18 4.72 -17.05 11.72
N PHE A 19 3.81 -16.22 11.19
CA PHE A 19 2.51 -15.96 11.81
C PHE A 19 1.33 -16.57 11.05
N LYS A 20 1.60 -17.31 9.96
CA LYS A 20 0.59 -17.90 9.07
C LYS A 20 -0.39 -16.86 8.53
N LEU A 21 0.12 -15.66 8.24
CA LEU A 21 -0.71 -14.57 7.71
C LEU A 21 -1.16 -14.91 6.29
N GLN A 22 -2.37 -14.48 5.94
CA GLN A 22 -2.92 -14.61 4.61
C GLN A 22 -3.29 -13.24 4.07
N LEU A 23 -2.91 -12.97 2.82
CA LEU A 23 -3.36 -11.77 2.13
C LEU A 23 -4.85 -11.91 1.85
N THR A 24 -5.65 -11.00 2.41
CA THR A 24 -7.07 -10.89 2.07
C THR A 24 -7.28 -9.85 0.97
N THR A 25 -8.01 -10.24 -0.06
CA THR A 25 -8.52 -9.31 -1.10
C THR A 25 -10.03 -9.09 -0.96
N ASP A 26 -10.63 -9.57 0.12
CA ASP A 26 -12.04 -9.40 0.38
C ASP A 26 -12.33 -7.93 0.72
N HIS A 27 -13.12 -7.28 -0.14
CA HIS A 27 -13.55 -5.90 0.06
C HIS A 27 -14.43 -5.73 1.30
N GLN A 28 -15.04 -6.80 1.82
CA GLN A 28 -15.83 -6.75 3.06
C GLN A 28 -14.99 -6.81 4.34
N PHE A 29 -13.68 -7.12 4.23
CA PHE A 29 -12.84 -7.35 5.41
C PHE A 29 -12.61 -6.08 6.25
N PHE A 30 -12.47 -4.92 5.60
CA PHE A 30 -12.36 -3.59 6.24
C PHE A 30 -13.45 -2.67 5.71
N ARG A 31 -14.71 -3.06 5.89
CA ARG A 31 -15.87 -2.32 5.38
C ARG A 31 -15.98 -0.94 6.01
N GLU A 32 -15.56 -0.79 7.26
CA GLU A 32 -15.61 0.45 8.01
C GLU A 32 -14.84 1.60 7.35
N TRP A 33 -13.84 1.31 6.51
CA TRP A 33 -13.08 2.33 5.77
C TRP A 33 -13.67 2.63 4.39
N GLN A 34 -14.66 1.88 3.95
CA GLN A 34 -15.29 2.02 2.63
C GLN A 34 -16.68 2.66 2.71
N ASP A 35 -17.32 2.60 3.88
CA ASP A 35 -18.64 3.19 4.08
C ASP A 35 -18.57 4.74 4.01
N ASN A 36 -19.59 5.35 3.40
CA ASN A 36 -19.74 6.82 3.24
C ASN A 36 -18.65 7.52 2.40
N LEU A 37 -17.89 6.80 1.59
CA LEU A 37 -16.96 7.39 0.63
C LEU A 37 -17.62 7.72 -0.72
N PRO A 38 -17.12 8.74 -1.44
CA PRO A 38 -17.56 8.99 -2.80
C PRO A 38 -17.19 7.84 -3.73
N SER A 39 -18.05 7.56 -4.71
CA SER A 39 -17.78 6.57 -5.73
C SER A 39 -16.62 7.00 -6.63
N LEU A 40 -15.68 6.09 -6.86
CA LEU A 40 -14.59 6.29 -7.81
C LEU A 40 -15.04 5.98 -9.24
N THR A 41 -14.52 6.74 -10.19
CA THR A 41 -14.60 6.48 -11.62
C THR A 41 -13.80 5.23 -12.01
N ASP A 42 -14.10 4.65 -13.16
CA ASP A 42 -13.35 3.48 -13.65
C ASP A 42 -11.88 3.79 -13.92
N GLN A 43 -11.56 5.04 -14.28
CA GLN A 43 -10.19 5.46 -14.49
C GLN A 43 -9.41 5.53 -13.18
N GLU A 44 -10.00 6.09 -12.12
CA GLU A 44 -9.39 6.13 -10.79
C GLU A 44 -9.18 4.72 -10.24
N LYS A 45 -10.16 3.83 -10.39
CA LYS A 45 -10.03 2.42 -9.99
C LYS A 45 -8.87 1.74 -10.70
N ARG A 46 -8.74 1.89 -12.03
CA ARG A 46 -7.61 1.33 -12.79
C ARG A 46 -6.26 1.87 -12.32
N SER A 47 -6.19 3.17 -12.01
CA SER A 47 -4.97 3.78 -11.50
C SER A 47 -4.59 3.22 -10.12
N LEU A 48 -5.56 3.07 -9.21
CA LEU A 48 -5.35 2.50 -7.88
C LEU A 48 -4.96 1.02 -7.93
N GLU A 49 -5.58 0.22 -8.81
CA GLU A 49 -5.19 -1.18 -9.02
C GLU A 49 -3.74 -1.30 -9.49
N ARG A 50 -3.28 -0.39 -10.35
CA ARG A 50 -1.87 -0.34 -10.77
C ARG A 50 -0.93 -0.04 -9.59
N VAL A 51 -1.27 0.94 -8.74
CA VAL A 51 -0.49 1.26 -7.54
C VAL A 51 -0.42 0.06 -6.60
N ARG A 52 -1.56 -0.59 -6.35
CA ARG A 52 -1.68 -1.80 -5.53
C ARG A 52 -0.78 -2.92 -6.06
N SER A 53 -0.87 -3.23 -7.35
CA SER A 53 -0.06 -4.28 -7.99
C SER A 53 1.44 -3.98 -7.90
N ASN A 54 1.84 -2.73 -8.16
CA ASN A 54 3.25 -2.34 -8.05
C ASN A 54 3.78 -2.47 -6.62
N TYR A 55 2.98 -2.10 -5.61
CA TYR A 55 3.33 -2.30 -4.21
C TYR A 55 3.57 -3.78 -3.90
N PHE A 56 2.62 -4.66 -4.23
CA PHE A 56 2.76 -6.10 -3.97
C PHE A 56 3.98 -6.72 -4.66
N ASN A 57 4.27 -6.30 -5.90
CA ASN A 57 5.47 -6.76 -6.61
C ASN A 57 6.78 -6.35 -5.92
N LEU A 58 6.80 -5.19 -5.25
CA LEU A 58 7.97 -4.68 -4.54
C LEU A 58 8.18 -5.43 -3.21
N VAL A 59 7.12 -5.53 -2.40
CA VAL A 59 7.20 -6.06 -1.02
C VAL A 59 7.35 -7.56 -0.93
N ASN A 60 6.93 -8.29 -1.96
CA ASN A 60 7.06 -9.76 -1.98
C ASN A 60 8.50 -10.23 -2.26
N ARG A 61 9.44 -9.35 -2.62
CA ARG A 61 10.78 -9.76 -3.05
C ARG A 61 11.92 -9.18 -2.23
N ARG A 62 11.68 -8.12 -1.45
CA ARG A 62 12.70 -7.40 -0.68
C ARG A 62 12.10 -6.76 0.57
N PRO A 63 12.93 -6.50 1.60
CA PRO A 63 12.56 -5.62 2.70
C PRO A 63 12.06 -4.27 2.19
N LEU A 64 11.04 -3.74 2.86
CA LEU A 64 10.36 -2.49 2.52
C LEU A 64 11.31 -1.30 2.66
N LEU A 65 11.89 -0.86 1.54
CA LEU A 65 12.66 0.40 1.49
C LEU A 65 11.69 1.57 1.43
N GLU A 66 11.76 2.48 2.41
CA GLU A 66 10.92 3.67 2.49
C GLU A 66 10.90 4.47 1.18
N GLU A 67 12.06 4.63 0.55
CA GLU A 67 12.19 5.36 -0.72
C GLU A 67 11.43 4.69 -1.87
N ALA A 68 11.44 3.35 -1.91
CA ALA A 68 10.70 2.62 -2.92
C ALA A 68 9.18 2.74 -2.69
N VAL A 69 8.72 2.75 -1.44
CA VAL A 69 7.33 3.03 -1.10
C VAL A 69 6.92 4.44 -1.51
N LYS A 70 7.79 5.45 -1.27
CA LYS A 70 7.55 6.82 -1.72
C LYS A 70 7.31 6.87 -3.22
N MET A 71 8.21 6.29 -4.01
CA MET A 71 8.10 6.33 -5.47
C MET A 71 6.92 5.54 -6.03
N VAL A 72 6.64 4.35 -5.48
CA VAL A 72 5.70 3.40 -6.08
C VAL A 72 4.27 3.57 -5.57
N VAL A 73 4.11 4.10 -4.36
CA VAL A 73 2.81 4.26 -3.70
C VAL A 73 2.49 5.72 -3.45
N LEU A 74 3.35 6.43 -2.72
CA LEU A 74 3.03 7.77 -2.25
C LEU A 74 2.93 8.76 -3.41
N SER A 75 3.96 8.85 -4.26
CA SER A 75 3.98 9.81 -5.37
C SER A 75 2.82 9.62 -6.35
N PRO A 76 2.46 8.40 -6.80
CA PRO A 76 1.28 8.20 -7.64
C PRO A 76 -0.03 8.59 -6.97
N LEU A 77 -0.20 8.36 -5.67
CA LEU A 77 -1.40 8.77 -4.94
C LEU A 77 -1.50 10.28 -4.81
N LEU A 78 -0.37 10.94 -4.53
CA LEU A 78 -0.32 12.40 -4.47
C LEU A 78 -0.63 13.05 -5.81
N ASP A 79 -0.11 12.48 -6.90
CA ASP A 79 -0.40 12.91 -8.27
C ASP A 79 -1.90 12.73 -8.61
N LEU A 80 -2.46 11.55 -8.33
CA LEU A 80 -3.89 11.28 -8.56
C LEU A 80 -4.81 12.21 -7.78
N ALA A 81 -4.41 12.61 -6.57
CA ALA A 81 -5.14 13.56 -5.74
C ALA A 81 -4.88 15.04 -6.11
N GLY A 82 -4.01 15.30 -7.11
CA GLY A 82 -3.71 16.66 -7.58
C GLY A 82 -2.82 17.47 -6.63
N PHE A 83 -2.12 16.84 -5.69
CA PHE A 83 -1.30 17.55 -4.69
C PHE A 83 -0.05 18.21 -5.27
N PHE A 84 0.39 17.79 -6.47
CA PHE A 84 1.47 18.45 -7.20
C PHE A 84 0.99 19.66 -8.03
N GLN A 85 -0.28 20.02 -7.94
CA GLN A 85 -0.89 21.14 -8.65
C GLN A 85 -1.36 22.23 -7.67
N PRO A 86 -1.42 23.51 -8.12
CA PRO A 86 -2.01 24.58 -7.31
C PRO A 86 -3.43 24.24 -6.83
N PRO A 87 -3.83 24.62 -5.60
CA PRO A 87 -3.10 25.50 -4.66
C PRO A 87 -2.11 24.76 -3.74
N PHE A 88 -1.89 23.46 -3.95
CA PHE A 88 -1.03 22.66 -3.10
C PHE A 88 0.46 22.83 -3.51
N SER A 89 1.37 22.63 -2.56
CA SER A 89 2.82 22.74 -2.74
C SER A 89 3.53 21.81 -1.77
N ILE A 90 3.36 20.50 -2.01
CA ILE A 90 3.92 19.39 -1.22
C ILE A 90 5.22 18.91 -1.87
#